data_AF-A0A4Q3CY50-F1
#
_entry.id   AF-A0A4Q3CY50-F1
#
_cell.length_a   1.000
_cell.length_b   1.000
_cell.length_c   1.000
_cell.angle_alpha   90.00
_cell.angle_beta   90.00
_cell.angle_gamma   90.00
#
_symmetry.space_group_name_H-M   'P 1'
#
loop_
_entity.id
_entity.type
_entity.pdbx_description
1 polymer ?
#
loop_
_entity_poly.entity_id
_entity_poly.type
_entity_poly.pdbx_seq_one_letter_code
_entity_poly.pdbx_strand_id
1 'polypeptide(L)'
;MDAKVTLSFNQSIIEQAKSYAAQHNISLSRLVEFLLKQTTSGNYQSLEDIPIADWVNMVSEGTTEYQTKPKSRKDLKDKYYSSRR
;
A
#
# COMPACT_ATOMS: atom_id res chain seq x y z
N MET A 1 -4.85 -21.58 2.28
CA MET A 1 -5.77 -21.17 3.36
C MET A 1 -7.17 -21.53 2.92
N ASP A 2 -7.88 -22.33 3.72
CA ASP A 2 -9.08 -23.09 3.30
C ASP A 2 -10.42 -22.57 3.86
N ALA A 3 -10.43 -21.37 4.47
CA ALA A 3 -11.66 -20.75 4.97
C ALA A 3 -12.19 -19.67 4.01
N LYS A 4 -13.51 -19.65 3.78
CA LYS A 4 -14.21 -18.66 2.94
C LYS A 4 -15.15 -17.83 3.79
N VAL A 5 -15.22 -16.54 3.49
CA VAL A 5 -16.18 -15.60 4.10
C VAL A 5 -16.96 -14.92 2.98
N THR A 6 -18.28 -14.85 3.14
CA THR A 6 -19.17 -14.11 2.24
C THR A 6 -19.60 -12.83 2.96
N LEU A 7 -19.23 -11.67 2.41
CA LEU A 7 -19.54 -10.36 2.97
C LEU A 7 -20.40 -9.55 1.99
N SER A 8 -21.42 -8.87 2.51
CA SER A 8 -22.23 -7.93 1.74
C SER A 8 -21.73 -6.51 2.01
N PHE A 9 -21.41 -5.79 0.93
CA PHE A 9 -20.95 -4.41 0.99
C PHE A 9 -21.88 -3.51 0.18
N ASN A 10 -21.87 -2.22 0.49
CA ASN A 10 -22.42 -1.22 -0.41
C ASN A 10 -21.64 -1.28 -1.75
N GLN A 11 -22.37 -1.25 -2.88
CA GLN A 11 -21.81 -1.37 -4.22
C GLN A 11 -20.74 -0.32 -4.51
N SER A 12 -20.99 0.93 -4.14
CA SER A 12 -20.03 2.03 -4.40
C SER A 12 -18.72 1.84 -3.63
N ILE A 13 -18.81 1.32 -2.40
CA ILE A 13 -17.66 1.08 -1.54
C ILE A 13 -16.82 -0.08 -2.06
N ILE A 14 -17.45 -1.18 -2.49
CA ILE A 14 -16.71 -2.33 -2.99
C ILE A 14 -16.03 -2.05 -4.33
N GLU A 15 -16.63 -1.20 -5.17
CA GLU A 15 -16.01 -0.75 -6.43
C GLU A 15 -14.76 0.11 -6.16
N GLN A 16 -14.85 1.06 -5.22
CA GLN A 16 -13.70 1.85 -4.81
C GLN A 16 -12.58 0.98 -4.24
N ALA A 17 -12.91 0.04 -3.36
CA ALA A 17 -11.94 -0.88 -2.77
C ALA A 17 -11.26 -1.76 -3.84
N LYS A 18 -12.02 -2.24 -4.84
CA LYS A 18 -11.47 -3.00 -5.98
C LYS A 18 -10.53 -2.15 -6.83
N SER A 19 -10.92 -0.91 -7.13
CA SER A 19 -10.09 0.01 -7.91
C SER A 19 -8.78 0.30 -7.20
N TYR A 20 -8.84 0.61 -5.91
CA TYR A 20 -7.67 0.82 -5.06
C TYR A 20 -6.75 -0.41 -5.04
N ALA A 21 -7.30 -1.60 -4.77
CA ALA A 21 -6.50 -2.83 -4.76
C ALA A 21 -5.78 -3.06 -6.10
N ALA A 22 -6.48 -2.84 -7.22
CA ALA A 22 -5.91 -2.96 -8.57
C ALA A 22 -4.80 -1.92 -8.84
N GLN A 23 -4.99 -0.66 -8.42
CA GLN A 23 -3.97 0.39 -8.54
C GLN A 23 -2.68 0.03 -7.78
N HIS A 24 -2.81 -0.66 -6.65
CA HIS A 24 -1.68 -1.13 -5.84
C HIS A 24 -1.20 -2.54 -6.20
N ASN A 25 -1.62 -3.11 -7.35
CA ASN A 25 -1.22 -4.44 -7.83
C ASN A 25 -1.48 -5.58 -6.82
N ILE A 26 -2.56 -5.49 -6.04
CA ILE A 26 -2.98 -6.53 -5.11
C ILE A 26 -4.44 -6.94 -5.34
N SER A 27 -4.80 -8.17 -5.00
CA SER A 27 -6.21 -8.59 -5.06
C SER A 27 -6.99 -8.04 -3.86
N LEU A 28 -8.29 -7.86 -4.04
CA LEU A 28 -9.19 -7.46 -2.94
C LEU A 28 -9.13 -8.47 -1.78
N SER A 29 -9.08 -9.77 -2.08
CA SER A 29 -8.95 -10.82 -1.07
C SER A 29 -7.67 -10.67 -0.25
N ARG A 30 -6.55 -10.37 -0.91
CA ARG A 30 -5.24 -10.14 -0.29
C ARG A 30 -5.28 -8.90 0.61
N LEU A 31 -5.91 -7.82 0.15
CA LEU A 31 -6.10 -6.59 0.91
C LEU A 31 -6.90 -6.85 2.19
N VAL A 32 -8.03 -7.55 2.10
CA VAL A 32 -8.88 -7.85 3.25
C VAL A 32 -8.17 -8.77 4.24
N GLU A 33 -7.47 -9.80 3.76
CA GLU A 33 -6.68 -10.68 4.62
C GLU A 33 -5.58 -9.92 5.38
N PHE A 34 -4.90 -8.99 4.69
CA PHE A 34 -3.90 -8.13 5.32
C PHE A 34 -4.50 -7.26 6.41
N LEU A 35 -5.63 -6.59 6.13
CA LEU A 35 -6.32 -5.77 7.13
C LEU A 35 -6.75 -6.59 8.34
N LEU A 36 -7.39 -7.75 8.12
CA LEU A 36 -7.82 -8.66 9.20
C LEU A 36 -6.64 -9.11 10.06
N LYS A 37 -5.48 -9.40 9.44
CA LYS A 37 -4.26 -9.75 10.17
C LYS A 37 -3.75 -8.58 11.01
N GLN A 38 -3.75 -7.36 10.46
CA GLN A 38 -3.32 -6.17 11.22
C GLN A 38 -4.26 -5.89 12.40
N THR A 39 -5.57 -6.02 12.21
CA THR A 39 -6.55 -5.78 13.28
C THR A 39 -6.55 -6.85 14.37
N THR A 40 -6.15 -8.09 14.05
CA THR A 40 -6.17 -9.22 15.00
C THR A 40 -4.80 -9.57 15.60
N SER A 41 -3.71 -9.03 15.05
CA SER A 41 -2.35 -9.35 15.50
C SER A 41 -1.92 -8.66 16.79
N GLY A 42 -2.62 -7.60 17.22
CA GLY A 42 -2.33 -6.91 18.48
C GLY A 42 -3.49 -7.00 19.47
N ASN A 43 -3.16 -6.77 20.75
CA ASN A 43 -4.15 -6.67 21.83
C ASN A 43 -4.75 -5.26 21.87
N TYR A 44 -5.39 -4.85 20.77
CA TYR A 44 -6.06 -3.55 20.68
C TYR A 44 -7.47 -3.65 21.27
N GLN A 45 -7.83 -2.71 22.14
CA GLN A 45 -9.16 -2.68 22.76
C GLN A 45 -10.17 -1.97 21.84
N SER A 46 -9.72 -1.00 21.04
CA SER A 46 -10.52 -0.35 20.01
C SER A 46 -9.76 -0.18 18.68
N LEU A 47 -10.48 0.18 17.62
CA LEU A 47 -9.88 0.45 16.30
C LEU A 47 -8.96 1.68 16.32
N GLU A 48 -9.24 2.64 17.20
CA GLU A 48 -8.46 3.85 17.39
C GLU A 48 -7.09 3.57 18.05
N ASP A 49 -6.98 2.44 18.77
CA ASP A 49 -5.73 1.98 19.37
C ASP A 49 -4.80 1.31 18.34
N ILE A 50 -5.33 0.96 17.16
CA ILE A 50 -4.52 0.40 16.08
C ILE A 50 -3.55 1.52 15.69
N PRO A 51 -2.23 1.33 15.89
CA PRO A 51 -1.28 2.34 15.45
C PRO A 51 -1.52 2.54 13.97
N ILE A 52 -1.76 3.79 13.56
CA ILE A 52 -1.77 4.22 12.16
C ILE A 52 -0.33 4.00 11.67
N ALA A 53 0.01 2.74 11.41
CA ALA A 53 1.36 2.33 11.17
C ALA A 53 1.79 2.78 9.77
N ASP A 54 3.10 2.83 9.56
CA ASP A 54 3.81 3.22 8.34
C ASP A 54 3.31 2.58 7.02
N TRP A 55 2.39 1.62 7.09
CA TRP A 55 1.71 1.04 5.92
C TRP A 55 0.79 2.02 5.19
N VAL A 56 0.22 3.03 5.88
CA VAL A 56 -0.51 4.12 5.21
C VAL A 56 0.46 4.97 4.38
N ASN A 57 1.68 5.20 4.87
CA ASN A 57 2.72 5.89 4.12
C ASN A 57 3.21 5.05 2.93
N MET A 58 3.38 3.74 3.11
CA MET A 58 3.78 2.79 2.05
C MET A 58 2.74 2.67 0.91
N VAL A 59 1.47 2.92 1.22
CA VAL A 59 0.39 3.04 0.23
C VAL A 59 0.43 4.40 -0.48
N SER A 60 0.75 5.47 0.24
CA SER A 60 0.76 6.84 -0.29
C SER A 60 1.98 7.15 -1.16
N GLU A 61 3.09 6.44 -0.96
CA GLU A 61 4.28 6.53 -1.80
C GLU A 61 4.08 5.65 -3.05
N GLY A 62 3.71 6.30 -4.16
CA GLY A 62 3.54 5.65 -5.46
C GLY A 62 4.75 4.82 -5.90
N THR A 63 4.47 3.81 -6.74
CA THR A 63 5.40 2.77 -7.26
C THR A 63 6.88 3.14 -7.19
N THR A 64 7.63 2.47 -6.32
CA THR A 64 9.08 2.57 -6.29
C THR A 64 9.67 1.98 -7.57
N GLU A 65 10.15 2.86 -8.45
CA GLU A 65 10.79 2.45 -9.69
C GLU A 65 12.21 1.92 -9.35
N TYR A 66 12.40 0.61 -9.46
CA TYR A 66 13.73 0.01 -9.32
C TYR A 66 14.62 0.48 -10.47
N GLN A 67 15.50 1.44 -10.18
CA GLN A 67 16.49 1.94 -11.13
C GLN A 67 17.61 0.89 -11.29
N THR A 68 17.38 -0.08 -12.18
CA THR A 68 18.30 -1.19 -12.47
C THR A 68 19.53 -0.77 -13.28
N LYS A 69 19.56 0.46 -13.81
CA LYS A 69 20.69 0.98 -14.57
C LYS A 69 21.69 1.68 -13.63
N PRO A 70 22.97 1.26 -13.61
CA PRO A 70 23.99 2.00 -12.88
C PRO A 70 24.10 3.41 -13.47
N LYS A 71 23.78 4.44 -12.66
CA LYS A 71 23.87 5.84 -13.10
C LYS A 71 25.32 6.23 -13.25
N SER A 72 25.65 6.86 -14.38
CA SER A 72 26.99 7.38 -14.58
C SER A 72 27.26 8.54 -13.63
N ARG A 73 28.53 8.74 -13.28
CA ARG A 73 28.98 9.86 -12.43
C ARG A 73 28.58 11.23 -13.00
N LYS A 74 28.38 11.30 -14.32
CA LYS A 74 27.86 12.49 -15.03
C LYS A 74 26.38 12.73 -14.72
N ASP A 75 25.55 11.70 -14.84
CA ASP A 75 24.10 11.77 -14.58
C ASP A 75 23.78 12.19 -13.14
N LEU A 76 24.61 11.75 -12.19
CA LEU A 76 24.48 12.13 -10.77
C LEU A 76 24.80 13.62 -10.54
N LYS A 77 25.83 14.14 -11.21
CA LYS A 77 26.17 15.58 -11.14
C LYS A 77 25.06 16.42 -11.76
N ASP A 78 24.61 16.07 -12.96
CA ASP A 78 23.57 16.83 -13.66
C ASP A 78 22.27 16.90 -12.84
N LYS A 79 21.88 15.79 -12.19
CA LYS A 79 20.70 15.77 -11.30
C LYS A 79 20.86 16.64 -10.04
N TYR A 80 22.07 16.71 -9.48
CA TYR A 80 22.36 17.53 -8.30
C TYR A 80 22.35 19.03 -8.60
N TYR A 81 22.86 19.42 -9.77
CA TYR A 81 22.87 20.82 -10.18
C TYR A 81 21.52 21.28 -10.71
N SER A 82 20.70 20.39 -11.28
CA SER A 82 19.35 20.73 -11.75
C SER A 82 18.32 20.86 -10.63
N SER A 83 18.46 20.12 -9.52
CA SER A 83 17.55 20.24 -8.38
C SER A 83 17.78 21.47 -7.49
N ARG A 84 18.85 22.24 -7.76
CA ARG A 84 19.21 23.47 -7.05
C ARG A 84 19.05 24.75 -7.90
N ARG A 85 18.46 24.64 -9.08
CA ARG A 85 17.95 25.79 -9.85
C ARG A 85 16.47 25.99 -9.53
#